data_AF-A0ABC8W9E9-F1
#
_entry.id   AF-A0ABC8W9E9-F1
#
_cell.length_a   1.000
_cell.length_b   1.000
_cell.length_c   1.000
_cell.angle_alpha   90.00
_cell.angle_beta   90.00
_cell.angle_gamma   90.00
#
_symmetry.space_group_name_H-M   'P 1'
#
loop_
_entity.id
_entity.type
_entity.pdbx_description
1 polymer ?
#
loop_
_entity_poly.entity_id
_entity_poly.type
_entity_poly.pdbx_seq_one_letter_code
_entity_poly.pdbx_strand_id
1 'polypeptide(L)'
;MPPGAGIDVLPDEVLHQILGLVEAHESVRTCAVARRWRHLWKSATGLRIIAGAGKFLGSVEKFCNFMDILLRQRPGPPLHTCELTLAYFKQWISEQRYDPLVPMVNAWFWHAVRCQVRVLRLRACWNDHSITVSTIVLDEGPIYSRHLTMLELGGIVVNGRLLDFSNCPLLEHLEFKRCDFDPDGDSRLRICAPSLVSLILDDIWGMAPMLESMPSLVKADIATENSLEECIEVECNCEFCGNSYSIGDDTGSNGSVLLKGLSEVKDLALISGPEQYIFKKDLRWCPIFSKLKTLLLNEYWCVPDDFRALVCILEHSPVLEKLTLELSSKKYRQQRERKGTLRPMEGSAAILEHLKIIEVRCDAVDERICKLTLFLCAFPIRLSLN
;
A
#
# COMPACT_ATOMS: atom_id res chain seq x y z
N MET A 1 -40.87 -25.01 -22.66
CA MET A 1 -39.54 -25.13 -22.02
C MET A 1 -39.58 -26.34 -21.10
N PRO A 2 -38.54 -27.21 -21.07
CA PRO A 2 -38.54 -28.35 -20.16
C PRO A 2 -38.49 -27.85 -18.70
N PRO A 3 -39.18 -28.51 -17.77
CA PRO A 3 -39.02 -28.23 -16.35
C PRO A 3 -37.68 -28.83 -15.91
N GLY A 4 -36.69 -27.99 -15.62
CA GLY A 4 -35.41 -28.46 -15.05
C GLY A 4 -34.14 -27.78 -15.55
N ALA A 5 -34.21 -26.82 -16.47
CA ALA A 5 -33.03 -26.06 -16.90
C ALA A 5 -32.90 -24.72 -16.13
N GLY A 6 -33.05 -24.77 -14.81
CA GLY A 6 -33.00 -23.59 -13.94
C GLY A 6 -31.86 -23.65 -12.93
N ILE A 7 -31.43 -22.48 -12.44
CA ILE A 7 -30.41 -22.34 -11.38
C ILE A 7 -30.78 -23.11 -10.09
N ASP A 8 -32.06 -23.44 -9.92
CA ASP A 8 -32.61 -24.26 -8.83
C ASP A 8 -32.20 -25.74 -8.84
N VAL A 9 -31.42 -26.20 -9.82
CA VAL A 9 -30.86 -27.56 -9.86
C VAL A 9 -29.42 -27.60 -9.34
N LEU A 10 -28.75 -26.45 -9.22
CA LEU A 10 -27.37 -26.39 -8.74
C LEU A 10 -27.25 -26.83 -7.27
N PRO A 11 -26.13 -27.44 -6.85
CA PRO A 11 -25.82 -27.70 -5.44
C PRO A 11 -25.72 -26.41 -4.62
N ASP A 12 -26.02 -26.50 -3.32
CA ASP A 12 -26.00 -25.33 -2.42
C ASP A 12 -24.60 -24.70 -2.36
N GLU A 13 -23.53 -25.49 -2.44
CA GLU A 13 -22.14 -25.02 -2.43
C GLU A 13 -21.86 -24.07 -3.60
N VAL A 14 -22.38 -24.39 -4.79
CA VAL A 14 -22.23 -23.55 -5.99
C VAL A 14 -23.06 -22.27 -5.82
N LEU A 15 -24.27 -22.39 -5.26
CA LEU A 15 -25.11 -21.22 -4.99
C LEU A 15 -24.48 -20.28 -3.96
N HIS A 16 -23.85 -20.80 -2.92
CA HIS A 16 -23.11 -20.01 -1.92
C HIS A 16 -21.93 -19.25 -2.55
N GLN A 17 -21.24 -19.87 -3.51
CA GLN A 17 -20.17 -19.20 -4.26
C GLN A 17 -20.72 -18.08 -5.15
N ILE A 18 -21.76 -18.36 -5.93
CA ILE A 18 -22.42 -17.37 -6.79
C ILE A 18 -22.91 -16.17 -5.96
N LEU A 19 -23.59 -16.44 -4.84
CA LEU A 19 -24.08 -15.41 -3.93
C LEU A 19 -22.97 -14.63 -3.23
N GLY A 20 -21.75 -15.17 -3.18
CA GLY A 20 -20.57 -14.49 -2.65
C GLY A 20 -19.88 -13.55 -3.64
N LEU A 21 -20.24 -13.62 -4.93
CA LEU A 21 -19.67 -12.77 -5.99
C LEU A 21 -20.47 -11.47 -6.19
N VAL A 22 -21.74 -11.46 -5.79
CA VAL A 22 -22.63 -10.30 -5.88
C VAL A 22 -22.59 -9.45 -4.62
N GLU A 23 -23.13 -8.23 -4.68
CA GLU A 23 -23.23 -7.39 -3.50
C GLU A 23 -24.16 -8.02 -2.45
N ALA A 24 -23.84 -7.83 -1.17
CA ALA A 24 -24.53 -8.46 -0.06
C ALA A 24 -26.05 -8.21 -0.07
N HIS A 25 -26.46 -7.02 -0.53
CA HIS A 25 -27.87 -6.67 -0.60
C HIS A 25 -28.62 -7.41 -1.72
N GLU A 26 -27.97 -7.66 -2.87
CA GLU A 26 -28.51 -8.47 -3.95
C GLU A 26 -28.60 -9.93 -3.52
N SER A 27 -27.55 -10.40 -2.84
CA SER A 27 -27.50 -11.73 -2.24
C SER A 27 -28.69 -11.95 -1.29
N VAL A 28 -28.95 -11.00 -0.38
CA VAL A 28 -30.11 -11.05 0.52
C VAL A 28 -31.44 -11.01 -0.26
N ARG A 29 -31.57 -10.18 -1.30
CA ARG A 29 -32.81 -10.09 -2.11
C ARG A 29 -33.20 -11.42 -2.75
N THR A 30 -32.23 -12.30 -3.03
CA THR A 30 -32.55 -13.64 -3.56
C THR A 30 -33.44 -14.47 -2.63
N CYS A 31 -33.52 -14.12 -1.33
CA CYS A 31 -34.41 -14.79 -0.38
C CYS A 31 -35.89 -14.75 -0.77
N ALA A 32 -36.29 -13.81 -1.63
CA ALA A 32 -37.65 -13.66 -2.13
C ALA A 32 -37.94 -14.47 -3.41
N VAL A 33 -36.90 -15.03 -4.06
CA VAL A 33 -37.04 -15.74 -5.34
C VAL A 33 -37.81 -17.05 -5.19
N ALA A 34 -37.44 -17.87 -4.21
CA ALA A 34 -38.14 -19.11 -3.87
C ALA A 34 -37.81 -19.56 -2.44
N ARG A 35 -38.59 -20.51 -1.90
CA ARG A 35 -38.39 -21.06 -0.55
C ARG A 35 -36.97 -21.57 -0.33
N ARG A 36 -36.35 -22.18 -1.33
CA ARG A 36 -34.97 -22.69 -1.28
C ARG A 36 -33.95 -21.57 -1.02
N TRP A 37 -34.14 -20.41 -1.61
CA TRP A 37 -33.19 -19.28 -1.55
C TRP A 37 -33.27 -18.48 -0.26
N ARG A 38 -34.29 -18.72 0.57
CA ARG A 38 -34.57 -17.94 1.79
C ARG A 38 -33.37 -17.81 2.73
N HIS A 39 -32.50 -18.82 2.75
CA HIS A 39 -31.39 -18.92 3.71
C HIS A 39 -30.01 -19.05 3.06
N LEU A 40 -29.90 -19.23 1.73
CA LEU A 40 -28.62 -19.47 1.05
C LEU A 40 -27.62 -18.32 1.24
N TRP A 41 -28.10 -17.08 1.21
CA TRP A 41 -27.25 -15.89 1.39
C TRP A 41 -26.53 -15.86 2.74
N LYS A 42 -27.06 -16.55 3.76
CA LYS A 42 -26.42 -16.62 5.09
C LYS A 42 -25.12 -17.41 5.07
N SER A 43 -25.00 -18.32 4.10
CA SER A 43 -23.85 -19.20 3.91
C SER A 43 -23.01 -18.83 2.69
N ALA A 44 -23.29 -17.70 2.05
CA ALA A 44 -22.51 -17.25 0.90
C ALA A 44 -21.02 -17.13 1.25
N THR A 45 -20.13 -17.57 0.37
CA THR A 45 -18.69 -17.62 0.66
C THR A 45 -18.02 -16.25 0.61
N GLY A 46 -18.70 -15.24 0.07
CA GLY A 46 -18.22 -13.88 -0.05
C GLY A 46 -19.17 -12.90 0.63
N LEU A 47 -18.61 -11.82 1.17
CA LEU A 47 -19.34 -10.68 1.67
C LEU A 47 -18.82 -9.43 0.97
N ARG A 48 -19.59 -8.89 0.02
CA ARG A 48 -19.22 -7.69 -0.73
C ARG A 48 -20.17 -6.54 -0.44
N ILE A 49 -19.65 -5.48 0.15
CA ILE A 49 -20.42 -4.31 0.57
C ILE A 49 -19.80 -3.07 -0.07
N ILE A 50 -20.62 -2.38 -0.86
CA ILE A 50 -20.24 -1.13 -1.52
C ILE A 50 -21.20 -0.05 -1.05
N ALA A 51 -20.73 0.76 -0.11
CA ALA A 51 -21.37 2.00 0.32
C ALA A 51 -20.83 3.15 -0.54
N GLY A 52 -21.70 3.91 -1.18
CA GLY A 52 -21.31 5.06 -1.99
C GLY A 52 -22.49 5.96 -2.35
N ALA A 53 -22.19 7.19 -2.77
CA ALA A 53 -23.14 8.28 -3.04
C ALA A 53 -24.36 7.82 -3.86
N GLY A 54 -25.45 7.50 -3.16
CA GLY A 54 -26.79 7.34 -3.71
C GLY A 54 -27.20 5.95 -4.23
N LYS A 55 -26.34 4.92 -4.21
CA LYS A 55 -26.71 3.59 -4.75
C LYS A 55 -27.28 2.60 -3.73
N PHE A 56 -27.01 2.77 -2.43
CA PHE A 56 -27.45 1.82 -1.41
C PHE A 56 -28.05 2.50 -0.16
N LEU A 57 -29.27 2.08 0.21
CA LEU A 57 -30.09 2.40 1.40
C LEU A 57 -30.39 3.88 1.71
N GLY A 58 -29.85 4.83 0.95
CA GLY A 58 -30.20 6.24 0.99
C GLY A 58 -29.64 6.98 2.21
N SER A 59 -29.81 6.45 3.42
CA SER A 59 -29.23 6.99 4.65
C SER A 59 -28.22 6.04 5.28
N VAL A 60 -27.26 6.63 5.98
CA VAL A 60 -26.25 5.95 6.80
C VAL A 60 -26.90 5.02 7.83
N GLU A 61 -27.95 5.49 8.52
CA GLU A 61 -28.65 4.71 9.53
C GLU A 61 -29.26 3.43 8.96
N LYS A 62 -29.89 3.50 7.77
CA LYS A 62 -30.43 2.31 7.11
C LYS A 62 -29.33 1.33 6.73
N PHE A 63 -28.20 1.85 6.24
CA PHE A 63 -27.02 1.04 5.94
C PHE A 63 -26.48 0.31 7.17
N CYS A 64 -26.31 1.04 8.27
CA CYS A 64 -25.89 0.50 9.56
C CYS A 64 -26.83 -0.58 10.07
N ASN A 65 -28.14 -0.34 10.01
CA ASN A 65 -29.16 -1.31 10.42
C ASN A 65 -29.14 -2.56 9.54
N PHE A 66 -28.97 -2.41 8.23
CA PHE A 66 -28.81 -3.54 7.32
C PHE A 66 -27.58 -4.36 7.66
N MET A 67 -26.42 -3.70 7.87
CA MET A 67 -25.17 -4.35 8.24
C MET A 67 -25.30 -5.14 9.54
N ASP A 68 -25.87 -4.53 10.57
CA ASP A 68 -26.03 -5.15 11.87
C ASP A 68 -26.96 -6.39 11.80
N ILE A 69 -28.05 -6.33 11.01
CA ILE A 69 -28.90 -7.50 10.73
C ILE A 69 -28.13 -8.55 9.93
N LEU A 70 -27.42 -8.16 8.88
CA LEU A 70 -26.69 -9.05 7.97
C LEU A 70 -25.64 -9.86 8.73
N LEU A 71 -24.79 -9.19 9.53
CA LEU A 71 -23.72 -9.84 10.27
C LEU A 71 -24.27 -10.72 11.41
N ARG A 72 -25.31 -10.28 12.13
CA ARG A 72 -25.97 -11.11 13.16
C ARG A 72 -26.60 -12.38 12.59
N GLN A 73 -27.11 -12.32 11.37
CA GLN A 73 -27.77 -13.47 10.71
C GLN A 73 -26.78 -14.42 10.02
N ARG A 74 -25.47 -14.09 10.04
CA ARG A 74 -24.38 -14.91 9.46
C ARG A 74 -23.41 -15.45 10.53
N PRO A 75 -23.84 -16.41 11.38
CA PRO A 75 -23.00 -16.91 12.46
C PRO A 75 -22.01 -18.05 12.08
N GLY A 76 -22.07 -18.62 10.86
CA GLY A 76 -21.63 -20.02 10.66
C GLY A 76 -20.40 -20.29 9.78
N PRO A 77 -20.39 -19.93 8.49
CA PRO A 77 -19.35 -20.42 7.58
C PRO A 77 -18.17 -19.46 7.41
N PRO A 78 -16.95 -19.99 7.22
CA PRO A 78 -15.78 -19.18 6.88
C PRO A 78 -16.02 -18.33 5.63
N LEU A 79 -15.59 -17.08 5.68
CA LEU A 79 -15.58 -16.22 4.51
C LEU A 79 -14.36 -16.55 3.65
N HIS A 80 -14.56 -16.77 2.36
CA HIS A 80 -13.46 -16.75 1.42
C HIS A 80 -13.00 -15.31 1.19
N THR A 81 -13.94 -14.40 0.96
CA THR A 81 -13.64 -13.01 0.62
C THR A 81 -14.58 -12.06 1.35
N CYS A 82 -14.03 -11.00 1.91
CA CYS A 82 -14.78 -9.88 2.47
C CYS A 82 -14.26 -8.57 1.87
N GLU A 83 -15.15 -7.79 1.25
CA GLU A 83 -14.84 -6.50 0.66
C GLU A 83 -15.79 -5.45 1.26
N LEU A 84 -15.21 -4.49 1.97
CA LEU A 84 -15.88 -3.35 2.58
C LEU A 84 -15.39 -2.09 1.88
N THR A 85 -16.16 -1.59 0.91
CA THR A 85 -15.86 -0.34 0.20
C THR A 85 -16.79 0.76 0.67
N LEU A 86 -16.23 1.79 1.29
CA LEU A 86 -16.93 2.94 1.85
C LEU A 86 -16.53 4.20 1.07
N ALA A 87 -17.10 4.35 -0.14
CA ALA A 87 -16.90 5.51 -0.98
C ALA A 87 -17.65 6.73 -0.41
N TYR A 88 -17.01 7.91 -0.45
CA TYR A 88 -17.56 9.15 0.11
C TYR A 88 -17.88 9.08 1.62
N PHE A 89 -17.16 8.24 2.37
CA PHE A 89 -17.33 8.08 3.81
C PHE A 89 -17.36 9.42 4.57
N LYS A 90 -16.59 10.42 4.12
CA LYS A 90 -16.63 11.78 4.68
C LYS A 90 -18.00 12.47 4.60
N GLN A 91 -18.77 12.26 3.54
CA GLN A 91 -20.13 12.81 3.44
C GLN A 91 -21.08 12.18 4.46
N TRP A 92 -20.72 11.00 4.98
CA TRP A 92 -21.50 10.26 5.97
C TRP A 92 -21.01 10.54 7.39
N ILE A 93 -19.79 11.05 7.53
CA ILE A 93 -19.24 11.49 8.80
C ILE A 93 -19.69 12.91 9.10
N SER A 94 -20.18 13.13 10.32
CA SER A 94 -20.40 14.48 10.84
C SER A 94 -19.05 15.11 11.26
N GLU A 95 -18.90 16.44 11.15
CA GLU A 95 -17.72 17.17 11.68
C GLU A 95 -17.59 17.10 13.22
N GLN A 96 -18.47 16.35 13.89
CA GLN A 96 -18.42 16.17 15.33
C GLN A 96 -17.31 15.17 15.70
N ARG A 97 -16.70 15.35 16.87
CA ARG A 97 -15.55 14.56 17.35
C ARG A 97 -15.82 13.06 17.51
N TYR A 98 -17.06 12.59 17.37
CA TYR A 98 -17.45 11.20 17.58
C TYR A 98 -18.46 10.77 16.52
N ASP A 99 -17.98 10.14 15.45
CA ASP A 99 -18.86 9.60 14.43
C ASP A 99 -19.25 8.15 14.76
N PRO A 100 -20.56 7.83 14.85
CA PRO A 100 -21.01 6.48 15.17
C PRO A 100 -20.62 5.44 14.12
N LEU A 101 -20.25 5.83 12.90
CA LEU A 101 -19.80 4.89 11.87
C LEU A 101 -18.43 4.29 12.14
N VAL A 102 -17.51 5.04 12.75
CA VAL A 102 -16.13 4.57 12.94
C VAL A 102 -16.10 3.28 13.79
N PRO A 103 -16.75 3.23 14.98
CA PRO A 103 -16.83 1.98 15.76
C PRO A 103 -17.53 0.84 15.02
N MET A 104 -18.51 1.14 14.16
CA MET A 104 -19.23 0.13 13.39
C MET A 104 -18.34 -0.50 12.32
N VAL A 105 -17.59 0.32 11.57
CA VAL A 105 -16.64 -0.17 10.57
C VAL A 105 -15.56 -1.04 11.22
N ASN A 106 -15.04 -0.63 12.38
CA ASN A 106 -14.14 -1.45 13.18
C ASN A 106 -14.77 -2.80 13.53
N ALA A 107 -16.02 -2.80 14.05
CA ALA A 107 -16.72 -4.04 14.38
C ALA A 107 -16.95 -4.96 13.16
N TRP A 108 -17.26 -4.39 11.98
CA TRP A 108 -17.46 -5.15 10.75
C TRP A 108 -16.15 -5.78 10.24
N PHE A 109 -15.05 -5.03 10.29
CA PHE A 109 -13.73 -5.52 9.96
C PHE A 109 -13.37 -6.74 10.83
N TRP A 110 -13.49 -6.61 12.15
CA TRP A 110 -13.15 -7.68 13.07
C TRP A 110 -14.13 -8.84 13.05
N HIS A 111 -15.40 -8.63 12.70
CA HIS A 111 -16.32 -9.72 12.40
C HIS A 111 -15.81 -10.56 11.22
N ALA A 112 -15.33 -9.94 10.15
CA ALA A 112 -14.78 -10.67 9.01
C ALA A 112 -13.53 -11.48 9.40
N VAL A 113 -12.64 -10.94 10.23
CA VAL A 113 -11.49 -11.66 10.79
C VAL A 113 -11.95 -12.88 11.59
N ARG A 114 -12.96 -12.72 12.48
CA ARG A 114 -13.55 -13.83 13.25
C ARG A 114 -14.20 -14.89 12.37
N CYS A 115 -14.68 -14.52 11.18
CA CYS A 115 -15.17 -15.44 10.15
C CYS A 115 -14.05 -16.12 9.34
N GLN A 116 -12.80 -16.16 9.83
CA GLN A 116 -11.69 -16.89 9.21
C GLN A 116 -11.43 -16.49 7.76
N VAL A 117 -11.58 -15.19 7.47
CA VAL A 117 -11.50 -14.66 6.11
C VAL A 117 -10.14 -14.93 5.45
N ARG A 118 -10.15 -15.32 4.17
CA ARG A 118 -8.91 -15.50 3.37
C ARG A 118 -8.45 -14.24 2.66
N VAL A 119 -9.39 -13.45 2.15
CA VAL A 119 -9.12 -12.19 1.46
C VAL A 119 -9.97 -11.10 2.09
N LEU A 120 -9.33 -10.14 2.75
CA LEU A 120 -9.99 -9.03 3.42
C LEU A 120 -9.58 -7.70 2.78
N ARG A 121 -10.56 -6.93 2.32
CA ARG A 121 -10.36 -5.61 1.74
C ARG A 121 -11.22 -4.59 2.45
N LEU A 122 -10.60 -3.56 3.03
CA LEU A 122 -11.26 -2.40 3.58
C LEU A 122 -10.78 -1.16 2.83
N ARG A 123 -11.67 -0.53 2.07
CA ARG A 123 -11.38 0.67 1.28
C ARG A 123 -12.28 1.81 1.74
N ALA A 124 -11.75 2.68 2.57
CA ALA A 124 -12.40 3.90 2.96
C ALA A 124 -11.89 5.09 2.13
N CYS A 125 -12.72 6.12 1.98
CA CYS A 125 -12.36 7.42 1.39
C CYS A 125 -11.75 7.39 -0.04
N TRP A 126 -11.96 6.31 -0.80
CA TRP A 126 -11.27 6.06 -2.09
C TRP A 126 -11.57 7.10 -3.21
N ASN A 127 -12.62 7.91 -3.08
CA ASN A 127 -13.06 8.89 -4.10
C ASN A 127 -13.08 10.35 -3.60
N ASP A 128 -12.55 10.63 -2.40
CA ASP A 128 -12.46 12.00 -1.93
C ASP A 128 -11.21 12.67 -2.53
N HIS A 129 -11.39 13.80 -3.21
CA HIS A 129 -10.27 14.60 -3.74
C HIS A 129 -9.68 15.51 -2.64
N SER A 130 -10.26 15.48 -1.44
CA SER A 130 -9.82 16.21 -0.26
C SER A 130 -8.63 15.51 0.40
N ILE A 131 -7.53 16.25 0.55
CA ILE A 131 -6.32 15.90 1.31
C ILE A 131 -6.66 15.93 2.82
N THR A 132 -7.57 15.08 3.29
CA THR A 132 -7.97 15.09 4.71
C THR A 132 -7.61 13.79 5.42
N VAL A 133 -7.11 13.97 6.65
CA VAL A 133 -6.70 12.96 7.64
C VAL A 133 -7.74 11.84 7.72
N SER A 134 -7.27 10.60 7.59
CA SER A 134 -8.10 9.41 7.77
C SER A 134 -8.71 9.42 9.17
N THR A 135 -9.98 9.02 9.32
CA THR A 135 -10.67 9.03 10.62
C THR A 135 -11.01 7.64 11.16
N ILE A 136 -10.90 6.61 10.32
CA ILE A 136 -11.19 5.23 10.74
C ILE A 136 -9.96 4.69 11.43
N VAL A 137 -10.11 4.43 12.73
CA VAL A 137 -9.12 3.74 13.55
C VAL A 137 -9.58 2.30 13.76
N LEU A 138 -8.69 1.34 13.53
CA LEU A 138 -8.94 -0.08 13.80
C LEU A 138 -8.44 -0.45 15.19
N ASP A 139 -9.29 -0.21 16.19
CA ASP A 139 -9.03 -0.53 17.59
C ASP A 139 -9.46 -1.96 17.93
N GLU A 140 -8.68 -2.96 17.53
CA GLU A 140 -8.51 -4.20 18.29
C GLU A 140 -7.03 -4.64 18.18
N GLY A 141 -6.63 -5.71 18.87
CA GLY A 141 -5.22 -6.16 18.93
C GLY A 141 -4.65 -6.64 17.58
N PRO A 142 -3.51 -7.35 17.58
CA PRO A 142 -2.96 -7.91 16.34
C PRO A 142 -3.93 -8.92 15.71
N ILE A 143 -3.85 -9.08 14.38
CA ILE A 143 -4.69 -10.03 13.66
C ILE A 143 -4.16 -11.45 13.89
N TYR A 144 -5.01 -12.31 14.45
CA TYR A 144 -4.75 -13.74 14.59
C TYR A 144 -5.55 -14.52 13.55
N SER A 145 -4.90 -14.99 12.49
CA SER A 145 -5.58 -15.77 11.45
C SER A 145 -4.68 -16.82 10.82
N ARG A 146 -5.15 -18.06 10.77
CA ARG A 146 -4.50 -19.16 10.04
C ARG A 146 -5.00 -19.31 8.59
N HIS A 147 -5.79 -18.35 8.12
CA HIS A 147 -6.48 -18.43 6.83
C HIS A 147 -6.27 -17.19 5.96
N LEU A 148 -5.92 -16.05 6.55
CA LEU A 148 -5.73 -14.80 5.84
C LEU A 148 -4.52 -14.91 4.90
N THR A 149 -4.77 -14.66 3.62
CA THR A 149 -3.79 -14.71 2.52
C THR A 149 -3.54 -13.34 1.90
N MET A 150 -4.55 -12.47 1.94
CA MET A 150 -4.47 -11.11 1.42
C MET A 150 -5.20 -10.14 2.35
N LEU A 151 -4.51 -9.06 2.70
CA LEU A 151 -5.06 -7.93 3.44
C LEU A 151 -4.82 -6.63 2.66
N GLU A 152 -5.91 -5.94 2.35
CA GLU A 152 -5.88 -4.62 1.74
C GLU A 152 -6.60 -3.63 2.66
N LEU A 153 -5.89 -2.58 3.05
CA LEU A 153 -6.39 -1.51 3.90
C LEU A 153 -6.18 -0.19 3.16
N GLY A 154 -7.22 0.65 3.10
CA GLY A 154 -7.04 1.98 2.55
C GLY A 154 -7.96 3.03 3.13
N GLY A 155 -7.44 4.25 3.24
CA GLY A 155 -8.14 5.40 3.85
C GLY A 155 -8.38 5.25 5.35
N ILE A 156 -7.46 4.61 6.07
CA ILE A 156 -7.56 4.38 7.52
C ILE A 156 -6.34 4.93 8.25
N VAL A 157 -6.49 5.17 9.56
CA VAL A 157 -5.38 5.40 10.50
C VAL A 157 -4.89 4.03 10.98
N VAL A 158 -3.58 3.83 10.90
CA VAL A 158 -2.93 2.57 11.23
C VAL A 158 -2.18 2.71 12.55
N ASN A 159 -2.62 1.98 13.57
CA ASN A 159 -1.98 1.96 14.88
C ASN A 159 -0.97 0.80 14.97
N GLY A 160 0.03 0.91 15.84
CA GLY A 160 1.12 -0.08 15.94
C GLY A 160 0.69 -1.51 16.24
N ARG A 161 -0.43 -1.72 16.93
CA ARG A 161 -0.96 -3.06 17.24
C ARG A 161 -1.45 -3.83 16.02
N LEU A 162 -1.90 -3.12 14.97
CA LEU A 162 -2.42 -3.73 13.74
C LEU A 162 -1.31 -4.31 12.85
N LEU A 163 -0.07 -3.88 13.05
CA LEU A 163 1.06 -4.13 12.13
C LEU A 163 1.89 -5.37 12.47
N ASP A 164 1.53 -6.12 13.52
CA ASP A 164 2.13 -7.41 13.84
C ASP A 164 1.32 -8.56 13.20
N PHE A 165 1.83 -9.07 12.08
CA PHE A 165 1.28 -10.19 11.33
C PHE A 165 2.06 -11.49 11.54
N SER A 166 2.88 -11.59 12.60
CA SER A 166 3.60 -12.81 12.96
C SER A 166 2.67 -14.01 13.18
N ASN A 167 1.43 -13.74 13.61
CA ASN A 167 0.37 -14.73 13.82
C ASN A 167 -0.50 -15.02 12.58
N CYS A 168 -0.07 -14.54 11.40
CA CYS A 168 -0.72 -14.76 10.11
C CYS A 168 0.21 -15.53 9.15
N PRO A 169 0.40 -16.86 9.33
CA PRO A 169 1.44 -17.62 8.61
C PRO A 169 1.16 -17.79 7.11
N LEU A 170 -0.07 -17.54 6.65
CA LEU A 170 -0.45 -17.66 5.23
C LEU A 170 -0.57 -16.28 4.54
N LEU A 171 -0.28 -15.18 5.22
CA LEU A 171 -0.41 -13.84 4.65
C LEU A 171 0.70 -13.60 3.63
N GLU A 172 0.34 -13.69 2.35
CA GLU A 172 1.25 -13.53 1.21
C GLU A 172 1.21 -12.11 0.63
N HIS A 173 0.07 -11.42 0.75
CA HIS A 173 -0.15 -10.11 0.13
C HIS A 173 -0.67 -9.09 1.15
N LEU A 174 0.05 -7.97 1.28
CA LEU A 174 -0.30 -6.88 2.19
C LEU A 174 -0.24 -5.56 1.43
N GLU A 175 -1.30 -4.78 1.55
CA GLU A 175 -1.49 -3.54 0.81
C GLU A 175 -2.08 -2.46 1.72
N PHE A 176 -1.38 -1.33 1.79
CA PHE A 176 -1.83 -0.10 2.43
C PHE A 176 -1.94 0.99 1.37
N LYS A 177 -3.10 1.62 1.28
CA LYS A 177 -3.41 2.66 0.29
C LYS A 177 -4.01 3.89 0.93
N ARG A 178 -3.37 5.06 0.83
CA ARG A 178 -3.88 6.29 1.47
C ARG A 178 -4.09 6.09 2.98
N CYS A 179 -3.17 5.37 3.61
CA CYS A 179 -3.20 5.08 5.04
C CYS A 179 -2.35 6.08 5.79
N ASP A 180 -2.84 6.51 6.94
CA ASP A 180 -2.13 7.41 7.84
C ASP A 180 -1.41 6.60 8.92
N PHE A 181 -0.08 6.65 8.92
CA PHE A 181 0.78 5.98 9.89
C PHE A 181 1.10 6.96 11.01
N ASP A 182 0.16 7.08 11.95
CA ASP A 182 0.26 7.95 13.12
C ASP A 182 0.71 7.12 14.34
N PRO A 183 1.93 7.32 14.86
CA PRO A 183 2.39 6.60 16.05
C PRO A 183 1.65 7.07 17.30
N ASP A 184 1.19 6.14 18.13
CA ASP A 184 0.75 6.43 19.50
C ASP A 184 1.98 6.86 20.34
N GLY A 185 2.34 8.14 20.26
CA GLY A 185 3.53 8.72 20.92
C GLY A 185 4.77 8.77 20.02
N ASP A 186 5.96 8.75 20.62
CA ASP A 186 7.22 9.04 19.91
C ASP A 186 7.85 7.83 19.19
N SER A 187 7.25 6.64 19.27
CA SER A 187 7.83 5.42 18.70
C SER A 187 7.32 5.14 17.29
N ARG A 188 8.23 5.11 16.31
CA ARG A 188 7.91 4.74 14.92
C ARG A 188 7.25 3.36 14.82
N LEU A 189 6.16 3.30 14.07
CA LEU A 189 5.41 2.08 13.80
C LEU A 189 6.27 1.01 13.08
N ARG A 190 6.00 -0.28 13.33
CA ARG A 190 6.78 -1.39 12.78
C ARG A 190 5.89 -2.41 12.11
N ILE A 191 6.22 -2.84 10.89
CA ILE A 191 5.51 -3.90 10.18
C ILE A 191 6.29 -5.20 10.30
N CYS A 192 5.69 -6.19 10.97
CA CYS A 192 6.22 -7.55 11.07
C CYS A 192 5.35 -8.51 10.26
N ALA A 193 5.86 -9.01 9.12
CA ALA A 193 5.13 -9.91 8.23
C ALA A 193 6.10 -10.95 7.61
N PRO A 194 6.50 -12.00 8.35
CA PRO A 194 7.59 -12.89 7.94
C PRO A 194 7.27 -13.76 6.71
N SER A 195 5.98 -14.02 6.46
CA SER A 195 5.50 -14.88 5.36
C SER A 195 5.15 -14.10 4.09
N LEU A 196 5.36 -12.79 4.09
CA LEU A 196 4.89 -11.91 3.05
C LEU A 196 5.68 -12.10 1.75
N VAL A 197 4.96 -12.18 0.62
CA VAL A 197 5.51 -12.34 -0.73
C VAL A 197 5.41 -11.02 -1.50
N SER A 198 4.36 -10.23 -1.25
CA SER A 198 4.10 -8.95 -1.90
C SER A 198 3.70 -7.89 -0.89
N LEU A 199 4.40 -6.75 -0.92
CA LEU A 199 4.07 -5.56 -0.12
C LEU A 199 3.73 -4.38 -1.04
N ILE A 200 2.64 -3.68 -0.75
CA ILE A 200 2.32 -2.41 -1.40
C ILE A 200 2.08 -1.37 -0.29
N LEU A 201 2.90 -0.31 -0.30
CA LEU A 201 2.67 0.91 0.47
C LEU A 201 2.45 2.02 -0.54
N ASP A 202 1.21 2.45 -0.75
CA ASP A 202 0.86 3.41 -1.78
C ASP A 202 0.17 4.63 -1.15
N ASP A 203 0.69 5.82 -1.47
CA ASP A 203 0.18 7.10 -0.96
C ASP A 203 0.10 7.11 0.58
N ILE A 204 1.16 6.67 1.27
CA ILE A 204 1.18 6.64 2.75
C ILE A 204 1.42 8.03 3.34
N TRP A 205 0.74 8.33 4.44
CA TRP A 205 0.81 9.60 5.17
C TRP A 205 1.40 9.35 6.57
N GLY A 206 1.78 10.42 7.25
CA GLY A 206 2.38 10.32 8.58
C GLY A 206 3.86 9.89 8.53
N MET A 207 4.32 9.22 9.58
CA MET A 207 5.69 8.70 9.65
C MET A 207 5.81 7.35 8.96
N ALA A 208 6.73 7.20 8.00
CA ALA A 208 6.94 5.94 7.32
C ALA A 208 7.21 4.79 8.33
N PRO A 209 6.51 3.65 8.23
CA PRO A 209 6.72 2.54 9.16
C PRO A 209 8.09 1.90 8.95
N MET A 210 8.70 1.40 10.02
CA MET A 210 9.87 0.53 9.90
C MET A 210 9.46 -0.86 9.43
N LEU A 211 10.09 -1.35 8.37
CA LEU A 211 9.91 -2.70 7.86
C LEU A 211 10.88 -3.64 8.58
N GLU A 212 10.34 -4.64 9.28
CA GLU A 212 11.16 -5.73 9.79
C GLU A 212 11.64 -6.64 8.65
N SER A 213 12.55 -7.56 8.96
CA SER A 213 13.06 -8.51 7.96
C SER A 213 11.94 -9.39 7.41
N MET A 214 11.71 -9.35 6.10
CA MET A 214 10.70 -10.14 5.40
C MET A 214 11.40 -11.14 4.46
N PRO A 215 11.80 -12.33 4.97
CA PRO A 215 12.66 -13.26 4.22
C PRO A 215 12.01 -13.86 2.97
N SER A 216 10.67 -13.84 2.90
CA SER A 216 9.89 -14.41 1.78
C SER A 216 9.52 -13.38 0.71
N LEU A 217 9.90 -12.11 0.90
CA LEU A 217 9.42 -11.00 0.08
C LEU A 217 10.01 -11.07 -1.34
N VAL A 218 9.14 -11.08 -2.34
CA VAL A 218 9.53 -11.17 -3.76
C VAL A 218 9.27 -9.84 -4.48
N LYS A 219 8.16 -9.18 -4.17
CA LYS A 219 7.77 -7.92 -4.79
C LYS A 219 7.45 -6.85 -3.75
N ALA A 220 7.90 -5.62 -3.97
CA ALA A 220 7.47 -4.48 -3.18
C ALA A 220 7.26 -3.23 -4.03
N ASP A 221 6.13 -2.55 -3.83
CA ASP A 221 5.84 -1.24 -4.42
C ASP A 221 5.68 -0.23 -3.28
N ILE A 222 6.62 0.71 -3.14
CA ILE A 222 6.71 1.65 -2.02
C ILE A 222 6.66 3.08 -2.54
N ALA A 223 5.54 3.77 -2.30
CA ALA A 223 5.30 5.17 -2.64
C ALA A 223 5.11 6.01 -1.37
N THR A 224 6.02 6.96 -1.14
CA THR A 224 6.04 7.81 0.07
C THR A 224 5.84 9.29 -0.25
N GLU A 225 5.10 9.61 -1.31
CA GLU A 225 4.99 10.99 -1.82
C GLU A 225 4.44 11.99 -0.78
N ASN A 226 3.59 11.52 0.13
CA ASN A 226 2.86 12.32 1.11
C ASN A 226 3.24 12.01 2.58
N SER A 227 4.41 11.40 2.82
CA SER A 227 4.90 11.19 4.19
C SER A 227 5.37 12.50 4.84
N LEU A 228 5.28 12.61 6.17
CA LEU A 228 5.72 13.80 6.93
C LEU A 228 7.25 13.91 7.11
N GLU A 229 8.04 13.20 6.31
CA GLU A 229 9.50 13.20 6.41
C GLU A 229 10.15 14.32 5.59
N GLU A 230 9.69 15.55 5.82
CA GLU A 230 10.22 16.75 5.19
C GLU A 230 11.40 17.32 6.02
N CYS A 231 12.49 17.70 5.34
CA CYS A 231 13.60 18.42 5.98
C CYS A 231 13.20 19.89 6.21
N ILE A 232 12.97 20.29 7.46
CA ILE A 232 12.46 21.63 7.82
C ILE A 232 13.52 22.74 7.79
N GLU A 233 14.81 22.42 7.73
CA GLU A 233 15.87 23.43 7.78
C GLU A 233 16.38 23.87 6.40
N VAL A 234 16.11 25.14 6.07
CA VAL A 234 16.43 25.83 4.80
C VAL A 234 17.94 25.92 4.51
N GLU A 235 18.79 25.69 5.51
CA GLU A 235 20.27 25.69 5.42
C GLU A 235 20.91 24.34 5.75
N CYS A 236 20.14 23.26 5.88
CA CYS A 236 20.75 21.96 6.07
C CYS A 236 21.32 21.49 4.73
N ASN A 237 22.65 21.43 4.64
CA ASN A 237 23.35 20.65 3.62
C ASN A 237 23.21 19.15 3.95
N CYS A 238 21.97 18.68 4.11
CA CYS A 238 21.60 17.38 4.70
C CYS A 238 21.84 16.20 3.76
N GLU A 239 22.92 16.25 2.99
CA GLU A 239 23.50 15.05 2.38
C GLU A 239 23.81 14.00 3.46
N PHE A 240 24.15 14.43 4.68
CA PHE A 240 24.54 13.53 5.78
C PHE A 240 24.14 14.01 7.20
N CYS A 241 23.11 14.83 7.39
CA CYS A 241 22.70 15.26 8.74
C CYS A 241 22.13 14.10 9.58
N GLY A 242 22.71 13.88 10.76
CA GLY A 242 22.30 12.89 11.77
C GLY A 242 21.29 13.41 12.79
N ASN A 243 20.61 14.53 12.53
CA ASN A 243 19.64 15.13 13.46
C ASN A 243 18.55 15.86 12.66
N SER A 244 17.33 15.34 12.66
CA SER A 244 16.12 16.18 12.72
C SER A 244 14.99 15.30 13.24
N TYR A 245 14.57 15.59 14.48
CA TYR A 245 13.66 14.85 15.37
C TYR A 245 14.26 13.64 16.08
N SER A 246 15.23 13.93 16.94
CA SER A 246 15.32 13.27 18.25
C SER A 246 14.13 13.75 19.08
N ILE A 247 12.98 13.09 18.95
CA ILE A 247 11.97 13.11 19.99
C ILE A 247 11.90 11.66 20.51
N GLY A 248 12.48 11.46 21.70
CA GLY A 248 11.98 10.46 22.63
C GLY A 248 12.39 8.99 22.49
N ASP A 249 13.52 8.62 21.86
CA ASP A 249 14.04 7.26 22.05
C ASP A 249 15.52 7.23 22.43
N ASP A 250 15.75 6.92 23.72
CA ASP A 250 17.02 6.45 24.28
C ASP A 250 17.40 5.05 23.75
N THR A 251 16.63 4.45 22.83
CA THR A 251 17.12 3.35 22.00
C THR A 251 17.68 3.89 20.68
N GLY A 252 19.01 3.87 20.57
CA GLY A 252 19.75 4.30 19.39
C GLY A 252 19.46 3.50 18.12
N SER A 253 18.26 3.62 17.55
CA SER A 253 17.92 3.05 16.25
C SER A 253 18.39 3.99 15.13
N ASN A 254 19.71 4.16 15.09
CA ASN A 254 20.46 4.52 13.90
C ASN A 254 20.40 3.32 12.94
N GLY A 255 19.29 3.14 12.23
CA GLY A 255 19.10 2.02 11.30
C GLY A 255 18.22 2.39 10.12
N SER A 256 18.29 1.59 9.05
CA SER A 256 17.38 1.72 7.91
C SER A 256 15.94 1.39 8.34
N VAL A 257 15.01 2.22 7.87
CA VAL A 257 13.58 2.15 8.17
C VAL A 257 12.86 1.23 7.19
N LEU A 258 12.99 1.48 5.89
CA LEU A 258 12.31 0.75 4.81
C LEU A 258 13.25 -0.27 4.15
N LEU A 259 14.37 0.20 3.60
CA LEU A 259 15.17 -0.54 2.61
C LEU A 259 15.75 -1.86 3.16
N LYS A 260 16.08 -1.94 4.44
CA LYS A 260 16.58 -3.18 5.06
C LYS A 260 15.54 -4.31 5.01
N GLY A 261 14.27 -4.01 5.29
CA GLY A 261 13.18 -4.99 5.21
C GLY A 261 12.88 -5.45 3.79
N LEU A 262 13.35 -4.71 2.79
CA LEU A 262 13.16 -4.97 1.35
C LEU A 262 14.35 -5.70 0.70
N SER A 263 15.39 -6.08 1.45
CA SER A 263 16.64 -6.63 0.90
C SER A 263 16.48 -7.92 0.08
N GLU A 264 15.40 -8.67 0.29
CA GLU A 264 15.15 -9.98 -0.34
C GLU A 264 14.37 -9.91 -1.67
N VAL A 265 13.88 -8.72 -2.05
CA VAL A 265 13.01 -8.52 -3.21
C VAL A 265 13.70 -8.83 -4.54
N LYS A 266 12.90 -9.23 -5.52
CA LYS A 266 13.29 -9.40 -6.93
C LYS A 266 12.74 -8.30 -7.83
N ASP A 267 11.59 -7.75 -7.46
CA ASP A 267 10.90 -6.67 -8.17
C ASP A 267 10.57 -5.56 -7.17
N LEU A 268 11.09 -4.35 -7.43
CA LEU A 268 11.00 -3.22 -6.51
C LEU A 268 10.63 -1.94 -7.24
N ALA A 269 9.58 -1.26 -6.77
CA ALA A 269 9.27 0.10 -7.15
C ALA A 269 9.43 1.05 -5.96
N LEU A 270 10.24 2.10 -6.11
CA LEU A 270 10.45 3.15 -5.10
C LEU A 270 10.07 4.51 -5.67
N ILE A 271 8.96 5.05 -5.18
CA ILE A 271 8.38 6.31 -5.64
C ILE A 271 8.36 7.28 -4.45
N SER A 272 8.82 8.51 -4.66
CA SER A 272 8.80 9.52 -3.58
C SER A 272 8.60 10.93 -4.11
N GLY A 273 8.16 11.82 -3.23
CA GLY A 273 8.05 13.24 -3.52
C GLY A 273 9.41 13.92 -3.44
N PRO A 274 9.67 15.00 -4.20
CA PRO A 274 11.00 15.63 -4.25
C PRO A 274 11.45 16.24 -2.91
N GLU A 275 10.53 16.48 -1.98
CA GLU A 275 10.78 17.05 -0.65
C GLU A 275 11.03 15.97 0.43
N GLN A 276 10.82 14.68 0.10
CA GLN A 276 10.91 13.56 1.02
C GLN A 276 12.36 13.12 1.25
N TYR A 277 12.69 12.65 2.45
CA TYR A 277 14.07 12.28 2.79
C TYR A 277 14.29 10.79 3.13
N ILE A 278 13.21 10.00 3.24
CA ILE A 278 13.28 8.62 3.77
C ILE A 278 14.26 7.70 3.04
N PHE A 279 14.23 7.65 1.71
CA PHE A 279 15.11 6.75 0.95
C PHE A 279 16.57 7.19 1.01
N LYS A 280 16.84 8.50 0.93
CA LYS A 280 18.20 9.05 1.11
C LYS A 280 18.75 8.74 2.50
N LYS A 281 17.92 8.82 3.54
CA LYS A 281 18.27 8.41 4.91
C LYS A 281 18.67 6.94 4.96
N ASP A 282 17.87 6.06 4.36
CA ASP A 282 18.09 4.62 4.39
C ASP A 282 19.30 4.15 3.59
N LEU A 283 19.61 4.80 2.46
CA LEU A 283 20.79 4.48 1.65
C LEU A 283 22.12 4.66 2.41
N ARG A 284 22.15 5.50 3.47
CA ARG A 284 23.33 5.64 4.35
C ARG A 284 23.71 4.33 5.04
N TRP A 285 22.77 3.39 5.17
CA TRP A 285 22.97 2.07 5.76
C TRP A 285 23.44 1.02 4.76
N CYS A 286 23.65 1.41 3.51
CA CYS A 286 24.14 0.57 2.43
C CYS A 286 23.44 -0.81 2.33
N PRO A 287 22.10 -0.84 2.15
CA PRO A 287 21.35 -2.09 2.06
C PRO A 287 21.71 -2.80 0.74
N ILE A 288 22.15 -4.05 0.79
CA ILE A 288 22.48 -4.85 -0.41
C ILE A 288 21.23 -5.60 -0.89
N PHE A 289 20.83 -5.36 -2.14
CA PHE A 289 19.74 -6.03 -2.83
C PHE A 289 20.27 -7.18 -3.68
N SER A 290 20.67 -8.27 -3.04
CA SER A 290 21.36 -9.39 -3.68
C SER A 290 20.50 -10.18 -4.70
N LYS A 291 19.17 -9.97 -4.71
CA LYS A 291 18.21 -10.70 -5.54
C LYS A 291 17.43 -9.80 -6.51
N LEU A 292 17.63 -8.48 -6.44
CA LEU A 292 16.83 -7.50 -7.18
C LEU A 292 17.14 -7.55 -8.69
N LYS A 293 16.12 -7.85 -9.49
CA LYS A 293 16.22 -7.98 -10.95
C LYS A 293 15.57 -6.82 -11.68
N THR A 294 14.48 -6.30 -11.16
CA THR A 294 13.71 -5.21 -11.76
C THR A 294 13.53 -4.09 -10.76
N LEU A 295 13.95 -2.88 -11.14
CA LEU A 295 13.87 -1.68 -10.30
C LEU A 295 13.12 -0.58 -11.05
N LEU A 296 12.08 -0.03 -10.43
CA LEU A 296 11.36 1.16 -10.91
C LEU A 296 11.60 2.32 -9.95
N LEU A 297 12.03 3.46 -10.49
CA LEU A 297 12.27 4.69 -9.74
C LEU A 297 11.55 5.86 -10.44
N ASN A 298 11.08 6.83 -9.67
CA ASN A 298 10.49 8.07 -10.22
C ASN A 298 11.50 9.24 -10.27
N GLU A 299 11.02 10.46 -10.59
CA GLU A 299 11.85 11.67 -10.68
C GLU A 299 12.64 12.03 -9.40
N TYR A 300 12.24 11.52 -8.22
CA TYR A 300 12.96 11.69 -6.96
C TYR A 300 14.44 11.31 -7.05
N TRP A 301 14.72 10.25 -7.82
CA TRP A 301 16.05 9.66 -7.94
C TRP A 301 16.91 10.34 -9.01
N CYS A 302 16.30 11.19 -9.85
CA CYS A 302 16.93 11.80 -11.01
C CYS A 302 17.02 13.33 -10.83
N VAL A 303 17.54 13.79 -9.68
CA VAL A 303 17.76 15.21 -9.43
C VAL A 303 18.85 15.73 -10.38
N PRO A 304 18.61 16.83 -11.12
CA PRO A 304 19.58 17.38 -12.05
C PRO A 304 20.89 17.70 -11.33
N ASP A 305 22.00 17.32 -11.95
CA ASP A 305 23.36 17.55 -11.46
C ASP A 305 23.72 16.80 -10.13
N ASP A 306 22.82 15.97 -9.60
CA ASP A 306 23.06 15.09 -8.44
C ASP A 306 22.38 13.71 -8.58
N PHE A 307 23.10 12.76 -9.16
CA PHE A 307 22.65 11.37 -9.35
C PHE A 307 23.13 10.41 -8.24
N ARG A 308 23.64 10.90 -7.10
CA ARG A 308 24.27 10.03 -6.09
C ARG A 308 23.33 8.97 -5.50
N ALA A 309 22.07 9.32 -5.26
CA ALA A 309 21.08 8.36 -4.76
C ALA A 309 20.83 7.25 -5.78
N LEU A 310 20.73 7.60 -7.07
CA LEU A 310 20.60 6.65 -8.18
C LEU A 310 21.84 5.76 -8.29
N VAL A 311 23.04 6.33 -8.24
CA VAL A 311 24.29 5.55 -8.26
C VAL A 311 24.36 4.58 -7.09
N CYS A 312 24.09 5.06 -5.88
CA CYS A 312 24.18 4.26 -4.66
C CYS A 312 23.23 3.06 -4.70
N ILE A 313 21.97 3.23 -5.14
CA ILE A 313 21.05 2.09 -5.23
C ILE A 313 21.47 1.10 -6.33
N LEU A 314 22.05 1.57 -7.44
CA LEU A 314 22.58 0.69 -8.48
C LEU A 314 23.79 -0.11 -8.00
N GLU A 315 24.73 0.53 -7.27
CA GLU A 315 25.88 -0.13 -6.65
C GLU A 315 25.47 -1.23 -5.66
N HIS A 316 24.35 -1.02 -4.98
CA HIS A 316 23.80 -2.00 -4.04
C HIS A 316 22.91 -3.06 -4.68
N SER A 317 22.76 -3.05 -6.01
CA SER A 317 21.89 -3.96 -6.76
C SER A 317 22.70 -4.75 -7.80
N PRO A 318 23.65 -5.62 -7.37
CA PRO A 318 24.65 -6.21 -8.26
C PRO A 318 24.07 -7.13 -9.34
N VAL A 319 22.85 -7.66 -9.18
CA VAL A 319 22.22 -8.58 -10.13
C VAL A 319 21.07 -7.94 -10.93
N LEU A 320 20.97 -6.61 -10.90
CA LEU A 320 19.90 -5.86 -11.55
C LEU A 320 19.91 -6.09 -13.07
N GLU A 321 18.77 -6.50 -13.63
CA GLU A 321 18.64 -6.81 -15.06
C GLU A 321 17.89 -5.70 -15.83
N LYS A 322 16.94 -5.02 -15.19
CA LYS A 322 16.13 -3.94 -15.78
C LYS A 322 15.95 -2.78 -14.80
N LEU A 323 16.24 -1.57 -15.28
CA LEU A 323 15.92 -0.31 -14.62
C LEU A 323 14.81 0.41 -15.40
N THR A 324 13.77 0.87 -14.71
CA THR A 324 12.70 1.72 -15.26
C THR A 324 12.71 3.05 -14.54
N LEU A 325 12.80 4.15 -15.28
CA LEU A 325 12.75 5.52 -14.74
C LEU A 325 11.47 6.19 -15.22
N GLU A 326 10.56 6.48 -14.30
CA GLU A 326 9.27 7.12 -14.58
C GLU A 326 9.31 8.60 -14.20
N LEU A 327 9.36 9.49 -15.20
CA LEU A 327 9.64 10.91 -15.02
C LEU A 327 8.42 11.75 -15.41
N SER A 328 7.76 12.35 -14.42
CA SER A 328 6.67 13.29 -14.67
C SER A 328 7.19 14.73 -14.84
N SER A 329 6.69 15.45 -15.86
CA SER A 329 7.09 16.86 -16.09
C SER A 329 6.29 17.85 -15.23
N LYS A 330 5.17 17.40 -14.64
CA LYS A 330 4.20 18.27 -13.94
C LYS A 330 4.60 18.58 -12.50
N LYS A 331 5.20 17.62 -11.77
CA LYS A 331 5.56 17.79 -10.34
C LYS A 331 6.80 18.66 -10.13
N TYR A 332 7.70 18.74 -11.11
CA TYR A 332 9.02 19.40 -10.95
C TYR A 332 9.05 20.90 -11.30
N ARG A 333 8.03 21.44 -11.99
CA ARG A 333 7.99 22.87 -12.38
C ARG A 333 7.94 23.83 -11.19
N GLN A 334 7.76 23.32 -9.97
CA GLN A 334 7.72 24.12 -8.74
C GLN A 334 9.08 24.25 -8.04
N GLN A 335 10.11 23.49 -8.43
CA GLN A 335 11.45 23.59 -7.82
C GLN A 335 12.38 24.49 -8.63
N ARG A 336 12.88 25.54 -7.95
CA ARG A 336 13.93 26.44 -8.45
C ARG A 336 15.20 25.66 -8.80
N GLU A 337 15.75 25.94 -9.97
CA GLU A 337 17.06 25.48 -10.44
C GLU A 337 18.14 25.80 -9.39
N ARG A 338 18.61 24.78 -8.65
CA ARG A 338 19.90 24.84 -7.95
C ARG A 338 20.96 24.40 -8.95
N LYS A 339 21.86 25.31 -9.34
CA LYS A 339 23.07 24.99 -10.13
C LYS A 339 23.97 24.07 -9.31
N GLY A 340 23.90 22.77 -9.60
CA GLY A 340 24.90 21.80 -9.17
C GLY A 340 26.03 21.74 -10.19
N THR A 341 27.27 21.58 -9.72
CA THR A 341 28.40 21.29 -10.60
C THR A 341 28.42 19.79 -10.85
N LEU A 342 28.19 19.35 -12.09
CA LEU A 342 28.42 17.97 -12.52
C LEU A 342 29.87 17.61 -12.19
N ARG A 343 30.09 16.74 -11.21
CA ARG A 343 31.35 16.00 -11.10
C ARG A 343 31.14 14.70 -11.88
N PRO A 344 31.82 14.49 -13.01
CA PRO A 344 31.88 13.17 -13.63
C PRO A 344 32.44 12.21 -12.59
N MET A 345 31.65 11.23 -12.18
CA MET A 345 32.15 10.20 -11.27
C MET A 345 32.83 9.12 -12.09
N GLU A 346 34.03 8.75 -11.66
CA GLU A 346 34.74 7.53 -12.03
C GLU A 346 34.01 6.33 -11.36
N GLY A 347 32.80 6.01 -11.83
CA GLY A 347 32.03 4.85 -11.40
C GLY A 347 32.43 3.61 -12.21
N SER A 348 32.83 2.54 -11.53
CA SER A 348 33.40 1.33 -12.14
C SER A 348 32.41 0.66 -13.08
N ALA A 349 32.85 0.41 -14.33
CA ALA A 349 32.08 -0.33 -15.34
C ALA A 349 31.59 -1.73 -14.87
N ALA A 350 32.13 -2.24 -13.76
CA ALA A 350 31.74 -3.48 -13.10
C ALA A 350 30.33 -3.43 -12.44
N ILE A 351 29.80 -2.24 -12.10
CA ILE A 351 28.56 -2.09 -11.33
C ILE A 351 27.31 -2.54 -12.12
N LEU A 352 27.39 -2.57 -13.46
CA LEU A 352 26.24 -2.76 -14.35
C LEU A 352 26.40 -3.95 -15.30
N GLU A 353 27.28 -4.90 -14.98
CA GLU A 353 27.53 -6.08 -15.84
C GLU A 353 26.25 -6.87 -16.16
N HIS A 354 25.29 -6.87 -15.24
CA HIS A 354 24.03 -7.59 -15.39
C HIS A 354 22.88 -6.72 -15.95
N LEU A 355 23.04 -5.39 -16.00
CA LEU A 355 21.98 -4.47 -16.40
C LEU A 355 21.81 -4.48 -17.93
N LYS A 356 20.69 -5.03 -18.39
CA LYS A 356 20.43 -5.25 -19.82
C LYS A 356 19.60 -4.14 -20.44
N ILE A 357 18.65 -3.59 -19.67
CA ILE A 357 17.61 -2.68 -20.16
C ILE A 357 17.50 -1.50 -19.22
N ILE A 358 17.56 -0.29 -19.78
CA ILE A 358 17.09 0.92 -19.13
C ILE A 358 15.92 1.48 -19.94
N GLU A 359 14.77 1.55 -19.30
CA GLU A 359 13.54 2.11 -19.86
C GLU A 359 13.26 3.45 -19.20
N VAL A 360 13.26 4.54 -19.98
CA VAL A 360 12.89 5.87 -19.50
C VAL A 360 11.51 6.20 -20.04
N ARG A 361 10.55 6.41 -19.14
CA ARG A 361 9.17 6.80 -19.41
C ARG A 361 9.00 8.25 -19.02
N CYS A 362 8.54 9.10 -19.94
CA CYS A 362 8.32 10.50 -19.63
C CYS A 362 7.16 11.12 -20.41
N ASP A 363 6.46 12.07 -19.78
CA ASP A 363 5.39 12.83 -20.44
C ASP A 363 5.93 13.84 -21.48
N ALA A 364 7.15 14.34 -21.27
CA ALA A 364 7.83 15.30 -22.12
C ALA A 364 9.35 15.25 -21.91
N VAL A 365 10.11 15.48 -22.98
CA VAL A 365 11.58 15.60 -22.91
C VAL A 365 11.96 16.99 -22.41
N ASP A 366 12.73 17.05 -21.34
CA ASP A 366 13.31 18.28 -20.79
C ASP A 366 14.82 18.13 -20.51
N GLU A 367 15.46 19.21 -20.05
CA GLU A 367 16.91 19.25 -19.80
C GLU A 367 17.38 18.15 -18.83
N ARG A 368 16.51 17.73 -17.90
CA ARG A 368 16.83 16.70 -16.90
C ARG A 368 16.99 15.35 -17.57
N ILE A 369 16.09 15.02 -18.50
CA ILE A 369 16.16 13.79 -19.29
C ILE A 369 17.40 13.79 -20.16
N CYS A 370 17.76 14.94 -20.75
CA CYS A 370 19.00 15.08 -21.52
C CYS A 370 20.24 14.82 -20.64
N LYS A 371 20.32 15.43 -19.46
CA LYS A 371 21.42 15.22 -18.50
C LYS A 371 21.49 13.78 -18.00
N LEU A 372 20.36 13.18 -17.67
CA LEU A 372 20.25 11.78 -17.27
C LEU A 372 20.68 10.83 -18.38
N THR A 373 20.26 11.08 -19.63
CA THR A 373 20.65 10.26 -20.78
C THR A 373 22.16 10.36 -21.01
N LEU A 374 22.74 11.57 -20.95
CA LEU A 374 24.19 11.76 -21.03
C LEU A 374 24.93 11.02 -19.90
N PHE A 375 24.40 11.07 -18.68
CA PHE A 375 24.92 10.34 -17.54
C PHE A 375 24.87 8.82 -17.76
N LEU A 376 23.76 8.29 -18.27
CA LEU A 376 23.58 6.86 -18.51
C LEU A 376 24.36 6.34 -19.73
N CYS A 377 24.64 7.18 -20.73
CA CYS A 377 25.49 6.86 -21.88
C CYS A 377 26.96 6.57 -21.50
N ALA A 378 27.38 6.93 -20.29
CA ALA A 378 28.69 6.54 -19.76
C ALA A 378 28.80 5.02 -19.50
N PHE A 379 27.69 4.28 -19.55
CA PHE A 379 27.64 2.84 -19.31
C PHE A 379 27.33 2.06 -20.59
N PRO A 380 27.91 0.86 -20.80
CA PRO A 380 27.73 0.06 -22.02
C PRO A 380 26.35 -0.66 -22.07
N ILE A 381 25.24 0.08 -22.13
CA ILE A 381 23.88 -0.44 -21.89
C ILE A 381 22.91 -0.05 -23.02
N ARG A 382 21.87 -0.87 -23.25
CA ARG A 382 20.76 -0.55 -24.16
C ARG A 382 19.77 0.41 -23.51
N LEU A 383 19.70 1.63 -24.05
CA LEU A 383 18.74 2.66 -23.67
C LEU A 383 17.49 2.59 -24.55
N SER A 384 16.31 2.63 -23.93
CA SER A 384 15.02 2.78 -24.61
C SER A 384 14.27 3.97 -24.05
N LEU A 385 13.83 4.87 -24.94
CA LEU A 385 13.03 6.05 -24.65
C LEU A 385 11.64 5.82 -25.25
N ASN A 386 10.60 5.91 -24.44
CA ASN A 386 9.20 5.75 -24.85
C ASN A 386 8.41 7.04 -24.70
#